data_AF-A0A261KSQ1-F1
#
_entry.id   AF-A0A261KSQ1-F1
#
_cell.length_a   1.000
_cell.length_b   1.000
_cell.length_c   1.000
_cell.angle_alpha   90.00
_cell.angle_beta   90.00
_cell.angle_gamma   90.00
#
_symmetry.space_group_name_H-M   'P 1'
#
loop_
_entity.id
_entity.type
_entity.pdbx_description
1 polymer ?
#
loop_
_entity_poly.entity_id
_entity_poly.type
_entity_poly.pdbx_seq_one_letter_code
_entity_poly.pdbx_strand_id
1 'polypeptide(L)' 'GNFATWATRSGVEVLTGDFNGDNRTDVALLRQDPGWSTMPVAFSDTDGSFTVTNESIGNFATWATRSGVEILA' A
#
# COMPACT_ATOMS: atom_id res chain seq x y z
N GLY A 1 -6.43 -11.63 6.39
CA GLY A 1 -6.78 -10.29 6.92
C GLY A 1 -7.48 -9.53 5.81
N ASN A 2 -8.45 -8.68 6.12
CA ASN A 2 -9.26 -8.05 5.06
C ASN A 2 -8.56 -6.77 4.56
N PHE A 3 -7.81 -6.88 3.46
CA PHE A 3 -7.16 -5.75 2.76
C PHE A 3 -8.14 -4.58 2.54
N ALA A 4 -9.41 -4.87 2.21
CA ALA A 4 -10.44 -3.86 2.03
C ALA A 4 -10.76 -3.09 3.34
N THR A 5 -10.62 -3.72 4.50
CA THR A 5 -10.79 -3.03 5.80
C THR A 5 -9.62 -2.08 6.09
N TRP A 6 -8.41 -2.39 5.63
CA TRP A 6 -7.29 -1.47 5.79
C TRP A 6 -7.41 -0.28 4.84
N ALA A 7 -7.87 -0.51 3.61
CA ALA A 7 -8.07 0.53 2.60
C ALA A 7 -9.11 1.60 3.01
N THR A 8 -10.01 1.29 3.94
CA THR A 8 -11.03 2.25 4.41
C THR A 8 -10.62 3.03 5.66
N ARG A 9 -9.41 2.81 6.20
CA ARG A 9 -8.94 3.55 7.38
C ARG A 9 -8.58 5.00 7.04
N SER A 10 -8.68 5.89 8.02
CA SER A 10 -8.29 7.29 7.84
C SER A 10 -6.79 7.43 7.52
N GLY A 11 -6.49 8.40 6.66
CA GLY A 11 -5.14 8.72 6.23
C GLY A 11 -4.49 7.66 5.35
N VAL A 12 -5.26 6.68 4.85
CA VAL A 12 -4.78 5.66 3.92
C VAL A 12 -4.99 6.14 2.49
N GLU A 13 -3.90 6.19 1.76
CA GLU A 13 -3.87 6.45 0.33
C GLU A 13 -3.74 5.12 -0.41
N VAL A 14 -4.55 4.97 -1.46
CA VAL A 14 -4.58 3.79 -2.31
C VAL A 14 -3.78 4.08 -3.57
N LEU A 15 -2.75 3.28 -3.81
CA LEU A 15 -1.84 3.41 -4.94
C LEU A 15 -2.05 2.25 -5.89
N THR A 16 -2.06 2.55 -7.18
CA THR A 16 -2.18 1.54 -8.23
C THR A 16 -0.98 1.61 -9.16
N GLY A 17 -0.42 0.47 -9.51
CA GLY A 17 0.75 0.39 -10.38
C GLY A 17 1.17 -1.06 -10.57
N ASP A 18 2.10 -1.30 -11.48
CA ASP A 18 2.77 -2.61 -11.59
C ASP A 18 3.99 -2.58 -10.67
N PHE A 19 3.88 -3.16 -9.48
CA PHE A 19 4.92 -3.07 -8.45
C PHE A 19 5.86 -4.28 -8.45
N ASN A 20 5.49 -5.37 -9.12
CA ASN A 20 6.31 -6.59 -9.23
C ASN A 20 6.84 -6.85 -10.65
N GLY A 21 6.47 -6.03 -11.65
CA GLY A 21 6.95 -6.10 -13.03
C GLY A 21 6.28 -7.18 -13.87
N ASP A 22 5.07 -7.61 -13.51
CA ASP A 22 4.35 -8.69 -14.19
C ASP A 22 3.35 -8.20 -15.26
N ASN A 23 3.34 -6.88 -15.49
CA ASN A 23 2.51 -6.18 -16.45
C ASN A 23 1.00 -6.23 -16.14
N ARG A 24 0.64 -6.38 -14.85
CA ARG A 24 -0.72 -6.23 -14.32
C ARG A 24 -0.76 -5.10 -13.29
N THR A 25 -1.97 -4.60 -13.00
CA THR A 25 -2.15 -3.52 -12.02
C THR A 25 -2.34 -4.10 -10.63
N ASP A 26 -1.40 -3.79 -9.75
CA ASP A 26 -1.43 -4.07 -8.33
C ASP A 26 -2.04 -2.92 -7.53
N VAL A 27 -2.29 -3.16 -6.24
CA VAL A 27 -2.78 -2.14 -5.30
C VAL A 27 -1.90 -2.11 -4.05
N ALA A 28 -1.34 -0.95 -3.72
CA ALA A 28 -0.61 -0.72 -2.47
C ALA A 28 -1.36 0.24 -1.56
N LEU A 29 -1.24 0.05 -0.25
CA LEU A 29 -1.82 0.93 0.76
C LEU A 29 -0.70 1.63 1.52
N LEU A 30 -0.66 2.96 1.47
CA LEU A 30 0.27 3.76 2.26
C LEU A 30 -0.53 4.66 3.19
N ARG A 31 -0.16 4.70 4.48
CA ARG A 31 -0.82 5.60 5.44
C ARG A 31 0.05 6.80 5.77
N GLN A 32 -0.54 7.99 5.59
CA GLN A 32 0.06 9.28 5.92
C GLN A 32 -0.24 9.74 7.35
N ASP A 33 -0.94 8.92 8.14
CA ASP A 33 -1.13 9.10 9.58
C ASP A 33 -0.20 8.18 10.43
N PRO A 34 0.31 8.63 11.59
CA PRO A 34 1.13 7.81 12.49
C PRO A 34 0.43 6.55 13.02
N GLY A 35 1.17 5.46 13.21
CA GLY A 35 0.67 4.21 13.82
C GLY A 35 0.56 3.02 12.87
N TRP A 36 1.11 3.13 11.65
CA TRP A 36 1.26 2.03 10.71
C TRP A 36 2.72 1.94 10.27
N SER A 37 3.38 0.79 10.47
CA SER A 37 4.79 0.56 10.14
C SER A 37 5.03 -0.37 8.95
N THR A 38 3.96 -0.78 8.28
CA THR A 38 3.98 -1.76 7.18
C THR A 38 3.26 -1.21 5.96
N MET A 39 3.52 -1.80 4.81
CA MET A 39 2.83 -1.48 3.55
C MET A 39 2.20 -2.76 2.99
N PRO A 40 0.86 -2.89 3.04
CA PRO A 40 0.18 -3.93 2.32
C PRO A 40 0.26 -3.69 0.82
N VAL A 41 0.53 -4.75 0.07
CA VAL A 41 0.45 -4.76 -1.39
C VAL A 41 -0.37 -5.96 -1.82
N ALA A 42 -1.41 -5.74 -2.61
CA ALA A 42 -2.20 -6.76 -3.27
C ALA A 42 -1.70 -6.87 -4.71
N PHE A 43 -0.95 -7.94 -5.00
CA PHE A 43 -0.47 -8.26 -6.34
C PHE A 43 -1.57 -8.94 -7.14
N SER A 44 -1.81 -8.48 -8.37
CA SER A 44 -2.82 -9.10 -9.24
C SER A 44 -2.31 -10.42 -9.83
N ASP A 45 -3.09 -11.48 -9.67
CA ASP A 45 -2.78 -12.81 -10.22
C ASP A 45 -3.49 -13.05 -11.57
N THR A 46 -3.01 -14.04 -12.32
CA THR A 46 -3.49 -14.34 -13.68
C THR A 46 -4.93 -14.88 -13.73
N ASP A 47 -5.45 -15.38 -12.61
CA ASP A 47 -6.81 -15.89 -12.47
C ASP A 47 -7.81 -14.83 -11.97
N GLY A 48 -7.35 -13.57 -11.84
CA GLY A 48 -8.16 -12.46 -11.33
C GLY A 48 -8.24 -12.40 -9.80
N SER A 49 -7.52 -13.27 -9.10
CA SER A 49 -7.33 -13.16 -7.65
C SER A 49 -6.19 -12.17 -7.31
N PHE A 50 -5.98 -11.98 -6.00
CA PHE A 50 -4.90 -11.14 -5.49
C PHE A 50 -4.12 -11.84 -4.39
N THR A 51 -2.80 -11.79 -4.49
CA THR A 51 -1.88 -12.22 -3.45
C THR A 51 -1.47 -11.02 -2.61
N VAL A 52 -1.77 -11.04 -1.31
CA VAL A 52 -1.50 -9.91 -0.40
C VAL A 52 -0.24 -10.15 0.43
N THR A 53 0.72 -9.23 0.36
CA THR A 53 1.83 -9.10 1.31
C THR A 53 1.58 -7.93 2.27
N ASN A 54 2.26 -7.93 3.42
CA ASN A 54 2.18 -6.83 4.37
C ASN A 54 3.49 -6.74 5.16
N GLU A 55 4.46 -6.06 4.57
CA GLU A 55 5.84 -6.06 5.06
C GLU A 55 6.19 -4.74 5.75
N SER A 56 7.12 -4.81 6.70
CA SER A 56 7.68 -3.62 7.34
C SER A 56 8.44 -2.76 6.34
N ILE A 57 8.16 -1.47 6.33
CA ILE A 57 8.86 -0.48 5.49
C ILE A 57 9.83 0.39 6.30
N GLY A 58 10.04 0.06 7.58
CA GLY A 58 10.99 0.73 8.46
C GLY A 58 10.73 2.24 8.58
N ASN A 59 11.81 3.03 8.52
CA ASN A 59 11.74 4.49 8.68
C ASN A 59 10.89 5.19 7.61
N PHE A 60 10.66 4.54 6.46
CA PHE A 60 9.82 5.09 5.41
C PHE A 60 8.39 5.36 5.90
N ALA A 61 7.86 4.51 6.77
CA ALA A 61 6.54 4.72 7.38
C ALA A 61 6.46 6.07 8.10
N THR A 62 7.48 6.40 8.89
CA THR A 62 7.55 7.70 9.57
C THR A 62 7.72 8.84 8.57
N TRP A 63 8.56 8.67 7.55
CA TRP A 63 8.76 9.70 6.53
C TRP A 63 7.49 10.02 5.76
N ALA A 64 6.69 9.02 5.40
CA ALA A 64 5.43 9.18 4.67
C ALA A 64 4.36 10.02 5.41
N THR A 65 4.46 10.11 6.75
CA THR A 65 3.54 10.89 7.60
C THR A 65 3.97 12.35 7.80
N ARG A 66 5.13 12.75 7.27
CA ARG A 66 5.65 14.11 7.47
C ARG A 66 4.83 15.12 6.66
N SER A 67 4.58 16.28 7.27
CA SER A 67 3.97 17.41 6.58
C SER A 67 4.76 17.79 5.32
N GLY A 68 4.05 18.01 4.23
CA GLY A 68 4.62 18.34 2.91
C GLY A 68 5.09 17.12 2.10
N VAL A 69 4.87 15.90 2.56
CA VAL A 69 5.09 14.70 1.73
C VAL A 69 3.89 14.47 0.82
N GLU A 70 4.17 14.41 -0.47
CA GLU A 70 3.21 14.08 -1.51
C GLU A 70 3.47 12.67 -2.02
N ILE A 71 2.40 11.94 -2.28
CA ILE A 71 2.48 10.64 -2.93
C ILE A 71 2.25 10.86 -4.42
N LEU A 72 3.16 10.31 -5.22
CA LEU A 72 3.08 10.29 -6.67
C LEU A 72 2.71 8.87 -7.09
N ALA A 73 1.66 8.75 -7.92
CA ALA A 73 1.18 7.50 -8.50
C ALA A 73 0.94 7.69 -9.99
#